data_AF-A0A1Q7JPQ1-F1
#
_entry.id   AF-A0A1Q7JPQ1-F1
#
_cell.length_a   1.000
_cell.length_b   1.000
_cell.length_c   1.000
_cell.angle_alpha   90.00
_cell.angle_beta   90.00
_cell.angle_gamma   90.00
#
_symmetry.space_group_name_H-M   'P 1'
#
loop_
_entity.id
_entity.type
_entity.pdbx_description
1 polymer ?
#
loop_
_entity_poly.entity_id
_entity_poly.type
_entity_poly.pdbx_seq_one_letter_code
_entity_poly.pdbx_strand_id
1 'polypeptide(L)'
;MALAAKRPMLALATAALEQLAKRKGVASVAQEKTCRASRCFILAALMSLFAAPAGSIAQTSSTPGFSGQAYVVQATVPPLSPITVDDTGPLPSSGGAQEASLLDVPPISLGTVGALNGGDVAHATAIGRGNSSRSEASVADLSLTVAGNTIAADFLMSDVTAQCRGTSPSVSGGSDLAKLVINDQSIDVSGATNQTIQLPLNAGSVAINEQSSSVNGQSGTMDVNALHVVVNNPTPGGAPLADVIISHAHADITCPASPPPCDATAADFVTGGGWIVSPSDPNAKANFAVAGGVKNGSFWGHLMYLDHGNQLRVKGTGVTGYDVYPAFGPNGRKTLGSADVGGATDSYEADVADDGESGRGVDQFQLRLNGVQMASDYLAGGNIQLHKPQCQ
;
A
#
# COMPACT_ATOMS: atom_id res chain seq x y z
N MET A 1 64.17 -31.90 19.45
CA MET A 1 64.55 -30.95 18.38
C MET A 1 63.55 -29.79 18.44
N ALA A 2 63.72 -28.81 19.34
CA ALA A 2 64.52 -27.58 19.17
C ALA A 2 63.99 -26.72 18.00
N LEU A 3 63.16 -25.70 18.29
CA LEU A 3 63.50 -24.26 18.55
C LEU A 3 63.75 -23.49 17.23
N ALA A 4 63.34 -22.25 16.99
CA ALA A 4 62.79 -21.14 17.78
C ALA A 4 62.22 -20.09 16.78
N ALA A 5 61.09 -19.42 17.05
CA ALA A 5 60.97 -18.06 17.61
C ALA A 5 61.49 -16.92 16.68
N LYS A 6 60.89 -15.74 16.53
CA LYS A 6 60.24 -14.85 17.52
C LYS A 6 59.23 -13.91 16.83
N ARG A 7 58.22 -13.54 17.62
CA ARG A 7 57.21 -12.48 17.45
C ARG A 7 57.80 -11.07 17.85
N PRO A 8 56.99 -10.06 18.28
CA PRO A 8 56.30 -9.00 17.53
C PRO A 8 56.58 -7.60 18.18
N MET A 9 55.60 -6.67 18.13
CA MET A 9 55.36 -5.43 18.94
C MET A 9 55.47 -4.10 18.18
N LEU A 10 54.38 -3.29 18.09
CA LEU A 10 53.88 -2.26 19.05
C LEU A 10 54.80 -1.01 19.03
N ALA A 11 54.38 0.26 19.12
CA ALA A 11 53.14 0.97 19.43
C ALA A 11 53.40 2.49 19.23
N LEU A 12 52.34 3.33 19.21
CA LEU A 12 52.23 4.73 19.72
C LEU A 12 53.27 5.79 19.27
N ALA A 13 53.08 7.11 19.26
CA ALA A 13 52.00 8.09 19.32
C ALA A 13 52.70 9.48 19.34
N THR A 14 52.05 10.52 18.80
CA THR A 14 52.12 11.96 19.21
C THR A 14 53.38 12.84 19.03
N ALA A 15 53.06 14.13 18.73
CA ALA A 15 53.82 15.39 18.87
C ALA A 15 54.78 15.78 17.73
N ALA A 16 55.00 17.05 17.34
CA ALA A 16 54.33 18.35 17.43
C ALA A 16 55.21 19.36 16.64
N LEU A 17 54.58 20.33 15.96
CA LEU A 17 54.98 21.75 15.72
C LEU A 17 56.41 22.24 15.37
N GLU A 18 56.41 23.25 14.47
CA GLU A 18 57.37 24.38 14.27
C GLU A 18 58.68 24.13 13.46
N GLN A 19 59.18 24.96 12.52
CA GLN A 19 59.11 26.40 12.17
C GLN A 19 59.28 26.60 10.63
N LEU A 20 58.63 27.53 9.90
CA LEU A 20 58.66 29.02 9.85
C LEU A 20 59.86 29.70 9.11
N ALA A 21 59.56 30.17 7.89
CA ALA A 21 59.68 31.55 7.38
C ALA A 21 61.02 32.25 7.01
N LYS A 22 60.96 32.97 5.88
CA LYS A 22 61.58 34.28 5.56
C LYS A 22 61.02 34.75 4.20
N ARG A 23 60.64 36.00 3.88
CA ARG A 23 60.57 37.37 4.48
C ARG A 23 59.76 38.21 3.45
N LYS A 24 58.75 39.04 3.79
CA LYS A 24 58.70 40.42 4.38
C LYS A 24 59.09 41.61 3.48
N GLY A 25 58.21 42.65 3.51
CA GLY A 25 58.48 44.11 3.36
C GLY A 25 57.52 44.80 2.36
N VAL A 26 56.49 45.62 2.65
CA VAL A 26 56.16 46.76 3.57
C VAL A 26 56.49 48.16 3.01
N ALA A 27 55.45 49.04 2.91
CA ALA A 27 55.34 50.47 3.34
C ALA A 27 54.17 51.16 2.56
N SER A 28 53.07 51.64 3.17
CA SER A 28 52.79 52.91 3.91
C SER A 28 52.82 54.21 3.08
N VAL A 29 51.72 54.99 3.09
CA VAL A 29 51.61 56.41 3.54
C VAL A 29 50.23 56.99 3.17
N ALA A 30 49.71 57.82 4.09
CA ALA A 30 48.42 58.51 4.10
C ALA A 30 48.29 59.65 3.09
N GLN A 31 47.04 60.00 2.74
CA GLN A 31 46.70 61.39 2.47
C GLN A 31 45.25 61.72 2.85
N GLU A 32 45.15 62.72 3.70
CA GLU A 32 43.96 63.31 4.31
C GLU A 32 43.40 64.43 3.41
N LYS A 33 42.08 64.54 3.29
CA LYS A 33 41.40 65.80 2.90
C LYS A 33 40.20 66.02 3.83
N THR A 34 40.33 67.04 4.65
CA THR A 34 39.36 67.60 5.59
C THR A 34 38.42 68.59 4.87
N CYS A 35 37.11 68.61 5.18
CA CYS A 35 36.43 69.81 5.71
C CYS A 35 34.96 69.60 6.12
N ARG A 36 34.71 69.86 7.41
CA ARG A 36 33.59 70.62 8.05
C ARG A 36 32.11 70.25 7.87
N ALA A 37 31.58 69.65 8.95
CA ALA A 37 30.68 70.24 9.96
C ALA A 37 29.28 70.80 9.57
N SER A 38 28.27 70.14 10.15
CA SER A 38 27.12 70.68 10.90
C SER A 38 25.84 71.08 10.16
N ARG A 39 24.72 70.59 10.72
CA ARG A 39 23.30 70.97 10.57
C ARG A 39 22.49 70.26 9.48
N CYS A 40 21.65 69.31 9.89
CA CYS A 40 20.19 69.49 9.92
C CYS A 40 19.51 68.30 10.61
N PHE A 41 19.05 68.54 11.84
CA PHE A 41 17.98 67.78 12.46
C PHE A 41 16.68 67.96 11.66
N ILE A 42 15.74 67.04 11.86
CA ILE A 42 14.33 67.03 11.43
C ILE A 42 14.08 66.34 10.08
N LEU A 43 13.81 65.04 10.16
CA LEU A 43 12.78 64.34 9.37
C LEU A 43 12.42 63.01 10.06
N ALA A 44 12.09 63.11 11.35
CA ALA A 44 11.37 62.08 12.10
C ALA A 44 9.89 62.48 12.13
N ALA A 45 9.21 62.39 10.99
CA ALA A 45 7.76 62.57 10.89
C ALA A 45 7.24 62.05 9.54
N LEU A 46 7.23 60.73 9.36
CA LEU A 46 6.33 59.99 8.45
C LEU A 46 6.45 58.48 8.76
N MET A 47 6.31 58.15 10.04
CA MET A 47 6.02 56.79 10.52
C MET A 47 4.53 56.74 10.82
N SER A 48 3.69 56.66 9.79
CA SER A 48 2.26 56.33 9.89
C SER A 48 1.76 55.90 8.52
N LEU A 49 1.04 54.78 8.49
CA LEU A 49 0.25 54.23 7.38
C LEU A 49 1.04 53.60 6.22
N PHE A 50 1.33 52.30 6.36
CA PHE A 50 0.66 51.23 5.61
C PHE A 50 0.95 49.89 6.31
N ALA A 51 0.32 49.67 7.47
CA ALA A 51 0.15 48.31 7.98
C ALA A 51 -1.02 47.69 7.20
N ALA A 52 -0.73 47.15 6.02
CA ALA A 52 -1.66 46.23 5.39
C ALA A 52 -1.75 45.01 6.32
N PRO A 53 -2.95 44.55 6.72
CA PRO A 53 -3.04 43.21 7.27
C PRO A 53 -2.54 42.28 6.16
N ALA A 54 -1.49 41.52 6.43
CA ALA A 54 -1.23 40.31 5.66
C ALA A 54 -2.44 39.40 5.91
N GLY A 55 -3.51 39.62 5.16
CA GLY A 55 -4.56 38.64 5.04
C GLY A 55 -3.87 37.38 4.55
N SER A 56 -3.93 36.31 5.33
CA SER A 56 -3.55 34.99 4.87
C SER A 56 -4.33 34.74 3.58
N ILE A 57 -3.65 34.87 2.44
CA ILE A 57 -4.19 34.33 1.19
C ILE A 57 -4.17 32.83 1.43
N ALA A 58 -5.32 32.26 1.77
CA ALA A 58 -5.48 30.82 1.72
C ALA A 58 -5.12 30.42 0.29
N GLN A 59 -3.99 29.73 0.12
CA GLN A 59 -3.68 29.11 -1.15
C GLN A 59 -4.80 28.10 -1.39
N THR A 60 -5.72 28.43 -2.29
CA THR A 60 -6.72 27.50 -2.77
C THR A 60 -5.96 26.42 -3.53
N SER A 61 -5.75 25.26 -2.92
CA SER A 61 -5.20 24.12 -3.67
C SER A 61 -6.19 23.81 -4.79
N SER A 62 -5.67 23.70 -6.00
CA SER A 62 -6.42 23.29 -7.18
C SER A 62 -6.28 21.80 -7.45
N THR A 63 -5.54 21.07 -6.61
CA THR A 63 -5.31 19.63 -6.73
C THR A 63 -5.75 18.91 -5.46
N PRO A 64 -6.40 17.73 -5.58
CA PRO A 64 -6.64 16.88 -4.43
C PRO A 64 -5.34 16.46 -3.74
N GLY A 65 -5.39 16.32 -2.42
CA GLY A 65 -4.39 15.62 -1.64
C GLY A 65 -4.82 14.17 -1.43
N PHE A 66 -3.91 13.22 -1.61
CA PHE A 66 -4.18 11.79 -1.47
C PHE A 66 -3.54 11.22 -0.21
N SER A 67 -4.07 10.13 0.31
CA SER A 67 -3.39 9.22 1.23
C SER A 67 -3.99 7.84 1.02
N GLY A 68 -3.24 6.81 1.39
CA GLY A 68 -3.71 5.44 1.32
C GLY A 68 -2.58 4.48 1.59
N GLN A 69 -2.95 3.31 2.05
CA GLN A 69 -2.04 2.21 2.32
C GLN A 69 -2.86 0.92 2.27
N ALA A 70 -2.24 -0.17 1.84
CA ALA A 70 -2.82 -1.49 1.92
C ALA A 70 -1.77 -2.48 2.40
N TYR A 71 -2.19 -3.45 3.20
CA TYR A 71 -1.33 -4.55 3.61
C TYR A 71 -2.13 -5.82 3.85
N VAL A 72 -1.51 -6.97 3.64
CA VAL A 72 -2.18 -8.27 3.78
C VAL A 72 -2.22 -8.75 5.21
N VAL A 73 -1.13 -8.61 5.98
CA VAL A 73 -1.15 -8.90 7.43
C VAL A 73 -0.41 -7.82 8.19
N GLN A 74 -0.99 -7.34 9.29
CA GLN A 74 -0.29 -6.62 10.34
C GLN A 74 -0.59 -7.30 11.68
N ALA A 75 0.44 -7.73 12.39
CA ALA A 75 0.30 -8.35 13.71
C ALA A 75 1.14 -7.63 14.76
N THR A 76 0.49 -7.20 15.84
CA THR A 76 1.12 -6.64 17.03
C THR A 76 1.00 -7.65 18.18
N VAL A 77 2.14 -8.19 18.63
CA VAL A 77 2.21 -9.21 19.68
C VAL A 77 3.31 -8.85 20.68
N PRO A 78 3.00 -8.11 21.76
CA PRO A 78 4.02 -7.68 22.71
C PRO A 78 4.75 -8.88 23.35
N PRO A 79 6.09 -8.85 23.50
CA PRO A 79 7.00 -7.73 23.22
C PRO A 79 7.67 -7.78 21.82
N LEU A 80 7.14 -8.57 20.87
CA LEU A 80 7.68 -8.66 19.52
C LEU A 80 7.54 -7.32 18.79
N SER A 81 8.45 -7.08 17.84
CA SER A 81 8.25 -5.98 16.89
C SER A 81 7.03 -6.27 16.00
N PRO A 82 6.30 -5.24 15.54
CA PRO A 82 5.20 -5.44 14.61
C PRO A 82 5.63 -6.26 13.39
N ILE A 83 4.80 -7.22 13.03
CA ILE A 83 4.99 -8.07 11.85
C ILE A 83 4.08 -7.52 10.76
N THR A 84 4.65 -7.24 9.60
CA THR A 84 3.90 -6.79 8.43
C THR A 84 4.22 -7.68 7.24
N VAL A 85 3.19 -8.10 6.51
CA VAL A 85 3.30 -8.89 5.28
C VAL A 85 2.61 -8.13 4.16
N ASP A 86 3.33 -8.01 3.05
CA ASP A 86 2.84 -7.49 1.76
C ASP A 86 2.18 -6.10 1.89
N ASP A 87 2.98 -5.11 2.28
CA ASP A 87 2.56 -3.73 2.54
C ASP A 87 3.04 -2.79 1.43
N THR A 88 2.11 -1.99 0.90
CA THR A 88 2.41 -0.98 -0.11
C THR A 88 3.28 0.16 0.41
N GLY A 89 3.27 0.36 1.73
CA GLY A 89 3.64 1.62 2.37
C GLY A 89 2.64 2.74 2.07
N PRO A 90 2.76 3.90 2.74
CA PRO A 90 1.85 5.00 2.55
C PRO A 90 2.03 5.70 1.19
N LEU A 91 0.92 6.12 0.60
CA LEU A 91 0.92 7.00 -0.56
C LEU A 91 1.42 8.41 -0.21
N PRO A 92 2.26 9.02 -1.06
CA PRO A 92 2.53 10.46 -0.96
C PRO A 92 1.27 11.29 -1.16
N SER A 93 1.24 12.49 -0.56
CA SER A 93 0.10 13.41 -0.72
C SER A 93 -0.14 13.91 -2.14
N SER A 94 0.89 13.84 -2.99
CA SER A 94 0.80 14.11 -4.43
C SER A 94 0.10 13.00 -5.22
N GLY A 95 -0.23 11.87 -4.58
CA GLY A 95 -0.71 10.67 -5.25
C GLY A 95 0.44 9.82 -5.79
N GLY A 96 0.08 8.83 -6.59
CA GLY A 96 0.97 7.79 -7.09
C GLY A 96 0.27 6.44 -7.15
N ALA A 97 1.06 5.40 -7.39
CA ALA A 97 0.62 4.02 -7.34
C ALA A 97 1.69 3.21 -6.62
N GLN A 98 1.34 2.52 -5.54
CA GLN A 98 2.20 1.60 -4.80
C GLN A 98 1.57 0.21 -4.85
N GLU A 99 2.41 -0.82 -4.88
CA GLU A 99 1.98 -2.21 -4.86
C GLU A 99 2.96 -3.07 -4.06
N ALA A 100 2.41 -4.14 -3.51
CA ALA A 100 3.13 -5.27 -2.98
C ALA A 100 2.41 -6.55 -3.44
N SER A 101 3.18 -7.60 -3.68
CA SER A 101 2.63 -8.92 -3.96
C SER A 101 3.55 -10.02 -3.51
N LEU A 102 2.96 -11.12 -3.04
CA LEU A 102 3.69 -12.30 -2.61
C LEU A 102 2.90 -13.56 -2.96
N LEU A 103 3.51 -14.46 -3.75
CA LEU A 103 2.83 -15.69 -4.16
C LEU A 103 2.60 -16.66 -2.99
N ASP A 104 3.58 -16.77 -2.08
CA ASP A 104 3.55 -17.65 -0.90
C ASP A 104 3.76 -16.82 0.37
N VAL A 105 2.74 -16.71 1.21
CA VAL A 105 2.90 -16.14 2.56
C VAL A 105 3.48 -17.24 3.46
N PRO A 106 4.73 -17.10 3.93
CA PRO A 106 5.35 -18.13 4.74
C PRO A 106 4.70 -18.22 6.13
N PRO A 107 4.83 -19.35 6.84
CA PRO A 107 4.47 -19.42 8.24
C PRO A 107 5.31 -18.44 9.08
N ILE A 108 4.66 -17.67 9.95
CA ILE A 108 5.30 -16.69 10.84
C ILE A 108 4.87 -16.97 12.28
N SER A 109 5.84 -17.20 13.17
CA SER A 109 5.56 -17.37 14.60
C SER A 109 5.11 -16.05 15.22
N LEU A 110 4.00 -16.10 15.96
CA LEU A 110 3.52 -15.03 16.82
C LEU A 110 3.95 -15.31 18.28
N GLY A 111 5.06 -16.00 18.52
CA GLY A 111 5.50 -16.38 19.86
C GLY A 111 4.54 -17.36 20.54
N THR A 112 4.24 -17.16 21.82
CA THR A 112 3.41 -18.08 22.61
C THR A 112 1.91 -17.96 22.34
N VAL A 113 1.46 -16.89 21.68
CA VAL A 113 0.04 -16.71 21.35
C VAL A 113 -0.38 -17.50 20.11
N GLY A 114 0.56 -17.88 19.24
CA GLY A 114 0.26 -18.72 18.07
C GLY A 114 1.15 -18.46 16.86
N ALA A 115 0.59 -18.53 15.65
CA ALA A 115 1.29 -18.36 14.39
C ALA A 115 0.34 -17.95 13.25
N LEU A 116 0.83 -17.15 12.31
CA LEU A 116 0.31 -17.14 10.96
C LEU A 116 0.82 -18.43 10.30
N ASN A 117 -0.07 -19.35 9.96
CA ASN A 117 0.31 -20.66 9.42
C ASN A 117 0.68 -20.60 7.93
N GLY A 118 0.29 -19.52 7.25
CA GLY A 118 0.59 -19.25 5.86
C GLY A 118 -0.63 -18.69 5.12
N GLY A 119 -0.47 -18.54 3.82
CA GLY A 119 -1.48 -18.11 2.86
C GLY A 119 -0.88 -18.05 1.47
N ASP A 120 -1.71 -17.87 0.47
CA ASP A 120 -1.32 -17.84 -0.94
C ASP A 120 -1.76 -16.52 -1.58
N VAL A 121 -1.07 -16.12 -2.65
CA VAL A 121 -1.48 -15.00 -3.53
C VAL A 121 -1.86 -13.74 -2.72
N ALA A 122 -0.91 -13.24 -1.95
CA ALA A 122 -1.02 -11.95 -1.28
C ALA A 122 -0.89 -10.80 -2.30
N HIS A 123 -1.78 -9.83 -2.16
CA HIS A 123 -1.90 -8.64 -2.99
C HIS A 123 -2.15 -7.42 -2.12
N ALA A 124 -1.45 -6.33 -2.40
CA ALA A 124 -1.83 -5.02 -1.89
C ALA A 124 -1.54 -3.92 -2.93
N THR A 125 -2.48 -2.99 -3.11
CA THR A 125 -2.29 -1.79 -3.94
C THR A 125 -2.84 -0.55 -3.26
N ALA A 126 -2.20 0.59 -3.50
CA ALA A 126 -2.68 1.90 -3.10
C ALA A 126 -2.42 2.88 -4.25
N ILE A 127 -3.48 3.54 -4.74
CA ILE A 127 -3.46 4.43 -5.89
C ILE A 127 -4.15 5.75 -5.54
N GLY A 128 -3.39 6.85 -5.62
CA GLY A 128 -3.92 8.21 -5.53
C GLY A 128 -3.75 8.93 -6.87
N ARG A 129 -4.86 9.22 -7.57
CA ARG A 129 -4.81 9.88 -8.89
C ARG A 129 -6.12 10.60 -9.22
N GLY A 130 -6.00 11.70 -9.95
CA GLY A 130 -7.16 12.44 -10.47
C GLY A 130 -7.97 13.02 -9.32
N ASN A 131 -9.16 12.50 -9.10
CA ASN A 131 -10.06 12.87 -8.01
C ASN A 131 -10.26 11.74 -6.98
N SER A 132 -9.47 10.66 -7.02
CA SER A 132 -9.72 9.47 -6.21
C SER A 132 -8.44 8.93 -5.57
N SER A 133 -8.54 8.48 -4.33
CA SER A 133 -7.59 7.59 -3.66
C SER A 133 -8.26 6.24 -3.44
N ARG A 134 -7.58 5.16 -3.78
CA ARG A 134 -8.10 3.80 -3.71
C ARG A 134 -7.05 2.86 -3.17
N SER A 135 -7.44 1.97 -2.29
CA SER A 135 -6.56 0.94 -1.75
C SER A 135 -7.27 -0.39 -1.68
N GLU A 136 -6.53 -1.46 -1.88
CA GLU A 136 -7.03 -2.83 -1.92
C GLU A 136 -6.00 -3.78 -1.32
N ALA A 137 -6.44 -4.74 -0.51
CA ALA A 137 -5.61 -5.86 -0.05
C ALA A 137 -6.39 -7.16 -0.18
N SER A 138 -5.74 -8.23 -0.65
CA SER A 138 -6.33 -9.57 -0.65
C SER A 138 -5.32 -10.68 -0.41
N VAL A 139 -5.83 -11.83 0.03
CA VAL A 139 -5.05 -13.06 0.27
C VAL A 139 -5.93 -14.29 0.11
N ALA A 140 -5.36 -15.35 -0.45
CA ALA A 140 -5.97 -16.66 -0.62
C ALA A 140 -5.53 -17.63 0.48
N ASP A 141 -6.39 -18.61 0.79
CA ASP A 141 -6.10 -19.78 1.62
C ASP A 141 -5.31 -19.46 2.92
N LEU A 142 -5.66 -18.36 3.57
CA LEU A 142 -4.97 -17.90 4.77
C LEU A 142 -5.40 -18.73 5.98
N SER A 143 -4.43 -19.11 6.81
CA SER A 143 -4.66 -19.74 8.11
C SER A 143 -3.88 -19.05 9.22
N LEU A 144 -4.58 -18.68 10.29
CA LEU A 144 -4.06 -18.06 11.50
C LEU A 144 -4.44 -18.90 12.72
N THR A 145 -3.49 -19.25 13.56
CA THR A 145 -3.76 -19.81 14.88
C THR A 145 -3.40 -18.81 15.95
N VAL A 146 -4.37 -18.43 16.80
CA VAL A 146 -4.17 -17.51 17.94
C VAL A 146 -4.97 -17.96 19.17
N ALA A 147 -4.31 -17.93 20.33
CA ALA A 147 -4.86 -18.35 21.62
C ALA A 147 -5.58 -19.71 21.58
N GLY A 148 -5.01 -20.67 20.82
CA GLY A 148 -5.57 -22.00 20.64
C GLY A 148 -6.76 -22.11 19.68
N ASN A 149 -7.13 -21.01 19.01
CA ASN A 149 -8.17 -20.99 17.99
C ASN A 149 -7.53 -20.91 16.61
N THR A 150 -8.04 -21.70 15.65
CA THR A 150 -7.63 -21.60 14.25
C THR A 150 -8.71 -20.89 13.45
N ILE A 151 -8.31 -19.82 12.77
CA ILE A 151 -9.15 -18.97 11.91
C ILE A 151 -8.59 -19.16 10.49
N ALA A 152 -9.41 -19.61 9.55
CA ALA A 152 -9.00 -19.78 8.17
C ALA A 152 -10.06 -19.27 7.21
N ALA A 153 -9.64 -18.84 6.02
CA ALA A 153 -10.52 -18.42 4.95
C ALA A 153 -9.89 -18.75 3.61
N ASP A 154 -10.71 -19.20 2.65
CA ASP A 154 -10.24 -19.50 1.30
C ASP A 154 -9.87 -18.21 0.53
N PHE A 155 -10.50 -17.08 0.89
CA PHE A 155 -10.18 -15.77 0.31
C PHE A 155 -10.64 -14.65 1.24
N LEU A 156 -9.81 -13.62 1.38
CA LEU A 156 -10.12 -12.39 2.12
C LEU A 156 -9.70 -11.19 1.28
N MET A 157 -10.59 -10.23 1.13
CA MET A 157 -10.31 -8.97 0.43
C MET A 157 -10.94 -7.80 1.16
N SER A 158 -10.26 -6.67 1.14
CA SER A 158 -10.77 -5.37 1.54
C SER A 158 -10.48 -4.33 0.46
N ASP A 159 -11.44 -3.48 0.16
CA ASP A 159 -11.28 -2.35 -0.77
C ASP A 159 -11.82 -1.06 -0.15
N VAL A 160 -11.16 0.05 -0.46
CA VAL A 160 -11.57 1.39 -0.05
C VAL A 160 -11.37 2.38 -1.19
N THR A 161 -12.33 3.27 -1.36
CA THR A 161 -12.27 4.42 -2.26
C THR A 161 -12.64 5.71 -1.52
N ALA A 162 -11.77 6.69 -1.61
CA ALA A 162 -12.03 8.08 -1.23
C ALA A 162 -11.99 8.95 -2.48
N GLN A 163 -13.08 9.64 -2.80
CA GLN A 163 -13.23 10.39 -4.05
C GLN A 163 -13.77 11.80 -3.81
N CYS A 164 -13.23 12.78 -4.53
CA CYS A 164 -13.78 14.11 -4.63
C CYS A 164 -14.91 14.18 -5.65
N ARG A 165 -16.00 14.82 -5.27
CA ARG A 165 -17.11 15.27 -6.13
C ARG A 165 -17.12 16.79 -6.10
N GLY A 166 -16.37 17.40 -7.02
CA GLY A 166 -16.01 18.81 -6.93
C GLY A 166 -15.15 19.07 -5.70
N THR A 167 -15.67 19.87 -4.77
CA THR A 167 -15.00 20.22 -3.51
C THR A 167 -15.39 19.33 -2.34
N SER A 168 -16.31 18.39 -2.53
CA SER A 168 -16.86 17.54 -1.47
C SER A 168 -16.26 16.14 -1.54
N PRO A 169 -15.68 15.61 -0.45
CA PRO A 169 -15.21 14.23 -0.41
C PRO A 169 -16.39 13.26 -0.24
N SER A 170 -16.21 12.05 -0.74
CA SER A 170 -17.07 10.89 -0.53
C SER A 170 -16.17 9.67 -0.31
N VAL A 171 -16.56 8.79 0.60
CA VAL A 171 -15.82 7.55 0.88
C VAL A 171 -16.76 6.35 0.81
N SER A 172 -16.23 5.22 0.35
CA SER A 172 -16.92 3.94 0.28
C SER A 172 -15.90 2.82 0.36
N GLY A 173 -16.31 1.65 0.84
CA GLY A 173 -15.43 0.49 0.92
C GLY A 173 -16.19 -0.74 1.41
N GLY A 174 -15.54 -1.89 1.31
CA GLY A 174 -16.14 -3.19 1.55
C GLY A 174 -15.09 -4.26 1.76
N SER A 175 -15.59 -5.46 2.08
CA SER A 175 -14.77 -6.67 2.06
C SER A 175 -15.54 -7.82 1.43
N ASP A 176 -14.80 -8.71 0.79
CA ASP A 176 -15.30 -9.99 0.26
C ASP A 176 -14.55 -11.14 0.94
N LEU A 177 -15.30 -12.13 1.40
CA LEU A 177 -14.77 -13.26 2.17
C LEU A 177 -15.35 -14.55 1.62
N ALA A 178 -14.49 -15.54 1.36
CA ALA A 178 -14.91 -16.88 0.97
C ALA A 178 -14.56 -17.89 2.06
N LYS A 179 -15.56 -18.67 2.49
CA LYS A 179 -15.44 -19.79 3.43
C LYS A 179 -14.63 -19.48 4.70
N LEU A 180 -15.05 -18.46 5.46
CA LEU A 180 -14.48 -18.22 6.78
C LEU A 180 -14.84 -19.35 7.75
N VAL A 181 -13.84 -19.96 8.36
CA VAL A 181 -13.99 -21.00 9.39
C VAL A 181 -13.22 -20.62 10.66
N ILE A 182 -13.80 -20.94 11.82
CA ILE A 182 -13.14 -20.85 13.12
C ILE A 182 -13.28 -22.19 13.82
N ASN A 183 -12.16 -22.84 14.14
CA ASN A 183 -12.11 -24.18 14.76
C ASN A 183 -12.98 -25.21 14.03
N ASP A 184 -12.80 -25.32 12.71
CA ASP A 184 -13.56 -26.19 11.80
C ASP A 184 -15.07 -25.88 11.71
N GLN A 185 -15.53 -24.79 12.30
CA GLN A 185 -16.91 -24.33 12.18
C GLN A 185 -17.01 -23.20 11.16
N SER A 186 -17.85 -23.39 10.14
CA SER A 186 -18.17 -22.32 9.18
C SER A 186 -18.84 -21.16 9.88
N ILE A 187 -18.37 -19.95 9.59
CA ILE A 187 -18.96 -18.71 10.05
C ILE A 187 -19.88 -18.17 8.95
N ASP A 188 -21.10 -17.79 9.34
CA ASP A 188 -22.02 -17.10 8.44
C ASP A 188 -21.63 -15.62 8.37
N VAL A 189 -21.16 -15.17 7.21
CA VAL A 189 -20.78 -13.78 6.98
C VAL A 189 -22.02 -13.03 6.51
N SER A 190 -22.57 -12.19 7.38
CA SER A 190 -23.83 -11.49 7.17
C SER A 190 -23.77 -10.38 6.11
N GLY A 191 -22.56 -9.95 5.74
CA GLY A 191 -22.32 -8.76 4.92
C GLY A 191 -22.51 -7.43 5.67
N ALA A 192 -22.96 -7.45 6.93
CA ALA A 192 -23.02 -6.25 7.76
C ALA A 192 -21.61 -5.74 8.06
N THR A 193 -21.47 -4.43 8.27
CA THR A 193 -20.22 -3.85 8.76
C THR A 193 -20.01 -4.21 10.22
N ASN A 194 -18.76 -4.41 10.61
CA ASN A 194 -18.33 -4.64 12.00
C ASN A 194 -18.99 -5.86 12.68
N GLN A 195 -19.28 -6.93 11.91
CA GLN A 195 -19.80 -8.17 12.48
C GLN A 195 -18.74 -8.78 13.40
N THR A 196 -19.07 -9.03 14.67
CA THR A 196 -18.11 -9.57 15.65
C THR A 196 -18.47 -10.98 16.07
N ILE A 197 -17.49 -11.89 16.03
CA ILE A 197 -17.55 -13.25 16.55
C ILE A 197 -16.68 -13.33 17.80
N GLN A 198 -17.23 -13.83 18.91
CA GLN A 198 -16.45 -14.08 20.13
C GLN A 198 -15.73 -15.42 20.04
N LEU A 199 -14.45 -15.43 20.38
CA LEU A 199 -13.67 -16.66 20.43
C LEU A 199 -14.00 -17.46 21.72
N PRO A 200 -13.99 -18.80 21.65
CA PRO A 200 -14.18 -19.66 22.81
C PRO A 200 -13.31 -19.29 24.01
N LEU A 201 -13.79 -19.62 25.21
CA LEU A 201 -13.09 -19.39 26.48
C LEU A 201 -12.75 -17.91 26.74
N ASN A 202 -13.47 -16.99 26.11
CA ASN A 202 -13.18 -15.54 26.16
C ASN A 202 -11.76 -15.22 25.69
N ALA A 203 -11.21 -16.03 24.78
CA ALA A 203 -9.86 -15.87 24.26
C ALA A 203 -9.67 -14.58 23.45
N GLY A 204 -10.76 -13.97 22.96
CA GLY A 204 -10.70 -12.80 22.10
C GLY A 204 -11.93 -12.64 21.23
N SER A 205 -11.80 -11.86 20.17
CA SER A 205 -12.84 -11.63 19.18
C SER A 205 -12.27 -11.52 17.77
N VAL A 206 -13.11 -11.83 16.79
CA VAL A 206 -12.86 -11.60 15.36
C VAL A 206 -13.92 -10.62 14.86
N ALA A 207 -13.50 -9.42 14.44
CA ALA A 207 -14.34 -8.51 13.68
C ALA A 207 -14.18 -8.82 12.19
N ILE A 208 -15.32 -8.89 11.49
CA ILE A 208 -15.44 -9.18 10.06
C ILE A 208 -16.00 -7.93 9.39
N ASN A 209 -15.44 -7.56 8.24
CA ASN A 209 -15.81 -6.35 7.52
C ASN A 209 -15.79 -5.14 8.46
N GLU A 210 -14.69 -4.98 9.21
CA GLU A 210 -14.54 -3.88 10.14
C GLU A 210 -14.31 -2.60 9.34
N GLN A 211 -15.19 -1.62 9.52
CA GLN A 211 -15.14 -0.37 8.76
C GLN A 211 -15.21 0.83 9.70
N SER A 212 -14.35 1.81 9.44
CA SER A 212 -14.43 3.13 10.04
C SER A 212 -14.33 4.18 8.93
N SER A 213 -15.11 5.25 9.03
CA SER A 213 -15.06 6.33 8.06
C SER A 213 -15.35 7.67 8.70
N SER A 214 -14.79 8.73 8.13
CA SER A 214 -15.16 10.08 8.49
C SER A 214 -15.08 11.02 7.30
N VAL A 215 -16.00 11.98 7.27
CA VAL A 215 -15.98 13.11 6.33
C VAL A 215 -16.03 14.39 7.16
N ASN A 216 -15.00 15.21 7.05
CA ASN A 216 -14.89 16.48 7.76
C ASN A 216 -14.35 17.57 6.83
N GLY A 217 -15.17 18.59 6.58
CA GLY A 217 -14.84 19.66 5.65
C GLY A 217 -14.58 19.12 4.24
N GLN A 218 -13.38 19.35 3.72
CA GLN A 218 -12.94 18.87 2.41
C GLN A 218 -12.25 17.51 2.46
N SER A 219 -12.09 16.91 3.64
CA SER A 219 -11.37 15.65 3.81
C SER A 219 -12.31 14.49 4.09
N GLY A 220 -12.06 13.36 3.44
CA GLY A 220 -12.70 12.08 3.70
C GLY A 220 -11.64 11.02 3.94
N THR A 221 -11.89 10.12 4.88
CA THR A 221 -11.03 8.99 5.24
C THR A 221 -11.89 7.76 5.49
N MET A 222 -11.36 6.60 5.12
CA MET A 222 -11.99 5.32 5.41
C MET A 222 -10.93 4.22 5.57
N ASP A 223 -11.18 3.35 6.54
CA ASP A 223 -10.42 2.14 6.82
C ASP A 223 -11.36 0.94 6.71
N VAL A 224 -10.90 -0.12 6.06
CA VAL A 224 -11.58 -1.41 6.02
C VAL A 224 -10.60 -2.53 6.30
N ASN A 225 -10.96 -3.39 7.24
CA ASN A 225 -10.30 -4.67 7.49
C ASN A 225 -11.25 -5.80 7.09
N ALA A 226 -10.77 -6.76 6.29
CA ALA A 226 -11.56 -7.97 6.05
C ALA A 226 -11.72 -8.76 7.35
N LEU A 227 -10.63 -8.95 8.11
CA LEU A 227 -10.63 -9.50 9.46
C LEU A 227 -9.75 -8.66 10.40
N HIS A 228 -10.24 -8.47 11.63
CA HIS A 228 -9.45 -7.95 12.75
C HIS A 228 -9.64 -8.85 13.97
N VAL A 229 -8.55 -9.47 14.41
CA VAL A 229 -8.52 -10.47 15.47
C VAL A 229 -7.80 -9.90 16.69
N VAL A 230 -8.53 -9.77 17.79
CA VAL A 230 -7.98 -9.29 19.07
C VAL A 230 -7.97 -10.45 20.06
N VAL A 231 -6.82 -10.75 20.64
CA VAL A 231 -6.66 -11.76 21.69
C VAL A 231 -6.69 -11.08 23.05
N ASN A 232 -7.66 -11.47 23.88
CA ASN A 232 -7.85 -10.91 25.21
C ASN A 232 -6.71 -11.28 26.15
N ASN A 233 -6.40 -10.37 27.07
CA ASN A 233 -5.57 -10.67 28.22
C ASN A 233 -6.43 -11.28 29.33
N PRO A 234 -6.06 -12.45 29.89
CA PRO A 234 -6.77 -13.00 31.03
C PRO A 234 -6.62 -12.12 32.29
N THR A 235 -5.63 -11.23 32.31
CA THR A 235 -5.46 -10.23 33.37
C THR A 235 -6.44 -9.08 33.17
N PRO A 236 -7.34 -8.78 34.13
CA PRO A 236 -8.28 -7.67 34.01
C PRO A 236 -7.58 -6.34 33.77
N GLY A 237 -8.00 -5.60 32.73
CA GLY A 237 -7.41 -4.31 32.35
C GLY A 237 -6.03 -4.42 31.68
N GLY A 238 -5.54 -5.62 31.40
CA GLY A 238 -4.33 -5.83 30.61
C GLY A 238 -4.55 -5.50 29.13
N ALA A 239 -3.49 -5.00 28.48
CA ALA A 239 -3.49 -4.82 27.02
C ALA A 239 -3.64 -6.18 26.31
N PRO A 240 -4.25 -6.21 25.10
CA PRO A 240 -4.38 -7.43 24.30
C PRO A 240 -3.05 -8.19 24.15
N LEU A 241 -3.13 -9.52 24.12
CA LEU A 241 -1.95 -10.36 23.92
C LEU A 241 -1.52 -10.40 22.45
N ALA A 242 -2.47 -10.19 21.54
CA ALA A 242 -2.25 -10.06 20.11
C ALA A 242 -3.36 -9.20 19.50
N ASP A 243 -2.98 -8.46 18.48
CA ASP A 243 -3.86 -7.70 17.60
C ASP A 243 -3.40 -8.02 16.18
N VAL A 244 -4.25 -8.67 15.38
CA VAL A 244 -3.92 -9.16 14.04
C VAL A 244 -4.97 -8.68 13.06
N ILE A 245 -4.54 -7.86 12.11
CA ILE A 245 -5.36 -7.37 11.00
C ILE A 245 -4.97 -8.15 9.74
N ILE A 246 -5.98 -8.62 9.00
CA ILE A 246 -5.80 -9.34 7.74
C ILE A 246 -6.62 -8.67 6.65
N SER A 247 -5.97 -8.39 5.52
CA SER A 247 -6.45 -7.60 4.39
C SER A 247 -6.99 -6.26 4.86
N HIS A 248 -6.08 -5.29 4.96
CA HIS A 248 -6.39 -3.91 5.31
C HIS A 248 -6.28 -3.01 4.09
N ALA A 249 -7.26 -2.13 3.93
CA ALA A 249 -7.22 -1.02 2.99
C ALA A 249 -7.58 0.29 3.69
N HIS A 250 -6.76 1.30 3.44
CA HIS A 250 -6.95 2.66 3.91
C HIS A 250 -6.92 3.62 2.74
N ALA A 251 -7.85 4.58 2.67
CA ALA A 251 -7.78 5.68 1.71
C ALA A 251 -8.29 6.99 2.30
N ASP A 252 -7.52 8.06 2.06
CA ASP A 252 -7.97 9.43 2.31
C ASP A 252 -7.95 10.25 1.04
N ILE A 253 -8.80 11.27 1.04
CA ILE A 253 -8.72 12.34 0.08
C ILE A 253 -9.02 13.67 0.74
N THR A 254 -8.27 14.70 0.36
CA THR A 254 -8.59 16.09 0.66
C THR A 254 -8.91 16.80 -0.63
N CYS A 255 -10.15 17.23 -0.77
CA CYS A 255 -10.65 17.86 -1.98
C CYS A 255 -10.19 19.30 -2.10
N PRO A 256 -9.88 19.75 -3.32
CA PRO A 256 -9.45 21.11 -3.54
C PRO A 256 -10.58 22.10 -3.29
N ALA A 257 -10.22 23.35 -3.03
CA ALA A 257 -11.19 24.43 -2.85
C ALA A 257 -11.90 24.81 -4.17
N SER A 258 -11.33 24.40 -5.30
CA SER A 258 -11.91 24.53 -6.65
C SER A 258 -11.65 23.25 -7.45
N PRO A 259 -12.59 22.80 -8.31
CA PRO A 259 -12.37 21.60 -9.12
C PRO A 259 -11.07 21.69 -9.94
N PRO A 260 -10.27 20.61 -9.98
CA PRO A 260 -9.04 20.58 -10.78
C PRO A 260 -9.37 20.66 -12.28
N PRO A 261 -8.56 21.34 -13.11
CA PRO A 261 -8.63 21.19 -14.56
C PRO A 261 -8.29 19.75 -14.96
N CYS A 262 -8.84 19.28 -16.08
CA CYS A 262 -8.66 17.92 -16.58
C CYS A 262 -7.17 17.57 -16.74
N ASP A 263 -6.71 16.50 -16.07
CA ASP A 263 -5.44 15.88 -16.41
C ASP A 263 -5.65 14.87 -17.55
N ALA A 264 -5.67 15.39 -18.78
CA ALA A 264 -5.76 14.58 -20.00
C ALA A 264 -4.46 13.80 -20.29
N THR A 265 -3.42 13.91 -19.45
CA THR A 265 -2.12 13.25 -19.64
C THR A 265 -1.91 12.02 -18.77
N ALA A 266 -2.85 11.69 -17.89
CA ALA A 266 -2.73 10.49 -17.05
C ALA A 266 -2.95 9.20 -17.88
N ALA A 267 -2.10 8.20 -17.65
CA ALA A 267 -2.34 6.83 -18.09
C ALA A 267 -3.37 6.17 -17.15
N ASP A 268 -4.15 5.21 -17.66
CA ASP A 268 -4.96 4.35 -16.80
C ASP A 268 -4.13 3.18 -16.23
N PHE A 269 -4.64 2.59 -15.16
CA PHE A 269 -4.07 1.44 -14.47
C PHE A 269 -5.20 0.47 -14.14
N VAL A 270 -4.87 -0.81 -14.03
CA VAL A 270 -5.77 -1.81 -13.47
C VAL A 270 -5.13 -2.45 -12.25
N THR A 271 -5.94 -2.70 -11.23
CA THR A 271 -5.59 -3.51 -10.05
C THR A 271 -6.69 -4.53 -9.81
N GLY A 272 -6.38 -5.60 -9.10
CA GLY A 272 -7.39 -6.53 -8.65
C GLY A 272 -6.80 -7.79 -8.07
N GLY A 273 -7.52 -8.36 -7.13
CA GLY A 273 -7.28 -9.69 -6.58
C GLY A 273 -8.58 -10.45 -6.50
N GLY A 274 -8.50 -11.77 -6.62
CA GLY A 274 -9.71 -12.58 -6.63
C GLY A 274 -9.45 -14.04 -6.91
N TRP A 275 -10.54 -14.73 -7.19
CA TRP A 275 -10.49 -16.11 -7.63
C TRP A 275 -11.60 -16.43 -8.62
N ILE A 276 -11.29 -17.39 -9.47
CA ILE A 276 -12.25 -18.06 -10.35
C ILE A 276 -12.32 -19.53 -9.96
N VAL A 277 -13.34 -20.24 -10.44
CA VAL A 277 -13.35 -21.70 -10.34
C VAL A 277 -12.15 -22.23 -11.12
N SER A 278 -11.41 -23.17 -10.52
CA SER A 278 -10.23 -23.71 -11.19
C SER A 278 -10.61 -24.38 -12.52
N PRO A 279 -9.91 -24.05 -13.63
CA PRO A 279 -10.10 -24.74 -14.91
C PRO A 279 -9.69 -26.21 -14.87
N SER A 280 -8.88 -26.62 -13.89
CA SER A 280 -8.37 -27.98 -13.74
C SER A 280 -9.15 -28.84 -12.73
N ASP A 281 -9.87 -28.23 -11.78
CA ASP A 281 -10.80 -28.90 -10.87
C ASP A 281 -11.97 -27.97 -10.48
N PRO A 282 -13.23 -28.28 -10.82
CA PRO A 282 -14.37 -27.44 -10.49
C PRO A 282 -14.65 -27.28 -8.98
N ASN A 283 -14.01 -28.09 -8.13
CA ASN A 283 -14.12 -27.98 -6.66
C ASN A 283 -12.98 -27.16 -6.04
N ALA A 284 -11.97 -26.81 -6.83
CA ALA A 284 -10.83 -25.99 -6.41
C ALA A 284 -10.99 -24.55 -6.88
N LYS A 285 -10.20 -23.65 -6.28
CA LYS A 285 -10.08 -22.26 -6.71
C LYS A 285 -8.82 -22.08 -7.54
N ALA A 286 -8.86 -21.12 -8.45
CA ALA A 286 -7.68 -20.52 -9.01
C ALA A 286 -7.63 -19.05 -8.58
N ASN A 287 -6.69 -18.73 -7.70
CA ASN A 287 -6.52 -17.42 -7.11
C ASN A 287 -5.53 -16.60 -7.94
N PHE A 288 -5.78 -15.30 -8.06
CA PHE A 288 -4.91 -14.40 -8.79
C PHE A 288 -4.80 -13.04 -8.11
N ALA A 289 -3.70 -12.36 -8.41
CA ALA A 289 -3.49 -10.95 -8.13
C ALA A 289 -2.87 -10.31 -9.37
N VAL A 290 -3.37 -9.17 -9.78
CA VAL A 290 -2.90 -8.48 -10.96
C VAL A 290 -2.89 -6.98 -10.75
N ALA A 291 -1.79 -6.37 -11.18
CA ALA A 291 -1.69 -4.94 -11.35
C ALA A 291 -1.03 -4.66 -12.70
N GLY A 292 -1.48 -3.64 -13.41
CA GLY A 292 -0.94 -3.26 -14.71
C GLY A 292 -1.13 -1.79 -15.01
N GLY A 293 -0.11 -1.14 -15.57
CA GLY A 293 -0.22 0.22 -16.05
C GLY A 293 1.13 0.83 -16.42
N VAL A 294 1.15 2.15 -16.61
CA VAL A 294 2.37 2.91 -16.94
C VAL A 294 2.65 3.98 -15.89
N LYS A 295 3.67 3.75 -15.06
CA LYS A 295 4.12 4.69 -14.02
C LYS A 295 5.42 5.37 -14.47
N ASN A 296 5.40 6.70 -14.55
CA ASN A 296 6.57 7.51 -14.95
C ASN A 296 7.22 7.07 -16.28
N GLY A 297 6.41 6.67 -17.26
CA GLY A 297 6.87 6.21 -18.57
C GLY A 297 7.44 4.79 -18.59
N SER A 298 7.37 4.05 -17.48
CA SER A 298 7.77 2.64 -17.38
C SER A 298 6.55 1.77 -17.05
N PHE A 299 6.55 0.52 -17.52
CA PHE A 299 5.53 -0.44 -17.13
C PHE A 299 5.60 -0.74 -15.62
N TRP A 300 4.44 -0.94 -15.02
CA TRP A 300 4.28 -1.13 -13.59
C TRP A 300 3.23 -2.20 -13.32
N GLY A 301 3.40 -2.92 -12.21
CA GLY A 301 2.45 -3.89 -11.71
C GLY A 301 3.07 -5.27 -11.51
N HIS A 302 2.21 -6.27 -11.35
CA HIS A 302 2.58 -7.65 -11.06
C HIS A 302 1.52 -8.62 -11.57
N LEU A 303 1.86 -9.90 -11.56
CA LEU A 303 0.92 -11.01 -11.72
C LEU A 303 1.30 -12.08 -10.70
N MET A 304 0.35 -12.52 -9.89
CA MET A 304 0.41 -13.77 -9.14
C MET A 304 -0.77 -14.64 -9.56
N TYR A 305 -0.54 -15.94 -9.73
CA TYR A 305 -1.61 -16.90 -9.98
C TYR A 305 -1.26 -18.26 -9.38
N LEU A 306 -2.24 -18.86 -8.71
CA LEU A 306 -2.17 -20.20 -8.14
C LEU A 306 -3.45 -20.95 -8.45
N ASP A 307 -3.35 -22.01 -9.25
CA ASP A 307 -4.45 -22.96 -9.47
C ASP A 307 -4.34 -24.11 -8.46
N HIS A 308 -5.27 -24.20 -7.52
CA HIS A 308 -5.26 -25.25 -6.51
C HIS A 308 -5.66 -26.63 -7.06
N GLY A 309 -6.27 -26.71 -8.24
CA GLY A 309 -6.68 -27.97 -8.88
C GLY A 309 -5.51 -28.77 -9.46
N ASN A 310 -4.49 -28.10 -10.00
CA ASN A 310 -3.30 -28.73 -10.59
C ASN A 310 -1.97 -28.20 -10.01
N GLN A 311 -2.02 -27.30 -9.03
CA GLN A 311 -0.87 -26.64 -8.41
C GLN A 311 -0.03 -25.83 -9.41
N LEU A 312 -0.63 -25.29 -10.47
CA LEU A 312 0.04 -24.36 -11.37
C LEU A 312 0.33 -23.05 -10.65
N ARG A 313 1.61 -22.72 -10.53
CA ARG A 313 2.13 -21.53 -9.85
C ARG A 313 2.73 -20.59 -10.89
N VAL A 314 2.30 -19.33 -10.91
CA VAL A 314 2.81 -18.32 -11.82
C VAL A 314 3.12 -17.06 -11.03
N LYS A 315 4.39 -16.65 -11.08
CA LYS A 315 4.89 -15.41 -10.49
C LYS A 315 5.43 -14.50 -11.58
N GLY A 316 4.77 -13.39 -11.84
CA GLY A 316 5.28 -12.33 -12.70
C GLY A 316 6.66 -11.87 -12.23
N THR A 317 7.62 -11.83 -13.15
CA THR A 317 9.00 -11.38 -12.92
C THR A 317 9.27 -10.01 -13.54
N GLY A 318 8.36 -9.52 -14.38
CA GLY A 318 8.39 -8.17 -14.92
C GLY A 318 7.17 -7.89 -15.81
N VAL A 319 6.76 -6.62 -15.88
CA VAL A 319 5.73 -6.14 -16.80
C VAL A 319 6.41 -5.55 -18.03
N THR A 320 5.99 -5.98 -19.21
CA THR A 320 6.56 -5.58 -20.52
C THR A 320 5.56 -4.91 -21.44
N GLY A 321 4.28 -4.89 -21.07
CA GLY A 321 3.24 -4.25 -21.85
C GLY A 321 1.97 -4.01 -21.04
N TYR A 322 1.23 -2.99 -21.42
CA TYR A 322 -0.09 -2.67 -20.89
C TYR A 322 -0.90 -1.95 -21.97
N ASP A 323 -2.11 -2.42 -22.23
CA ASP A 323 -2.95 -1.91 -23.32
C ASP A 323 -4.44 -2.25 -23.07
N VAL A 324 -5.32 -1.69 -23.90
CA VAL A 324 -6.73 -2.09 -23.93
C VAL A 324 -6.90 -3.53 -24.40
N TYR A 325 -7.90 -4.21 -23.86
CA TYR A 325 -8.31 -5.55 -24.28
C TYR A 325 -9.77 -5.55 -24.77
N PRO A 326 -10.03 -5.19 -26.04
CA PRO A 326 -11.40 -4.98 -26.54
C PRO A 326 -12.29 -6.21 -26.50
N ALA A 327 -11.72 -7.43 -26.39
CA ALA A 327 -12.50 -8.65 -26.24
C ALA A 327 -13.27 -8.70 -24.92
N PHE A 328 -12.82 -7.96 -23.89
CA PHE A 328 -13.53 -7.73 -22.64
C PHE A 328 -14.26 -6.38 -22.61
N GLY A 329 -14.55 -5.80 -23.78
CA GLY A 329 -15.27 -4.54 -23.88
C GLY A 329 -14.44 -3.30 -23.50
N PRO A 330 -15.08 -2.15 -23.24
CA PRO A 330 -14.40 -0.86 -23.06
C PRO A 330 -13.56 -0.77 -21.76
N ASN A 331 -13.87 -1.60 -20.78
CA ASN A 331 -13.15 -1.68 -19.50
C ASN A 331 -12.08 -2.77 -19.50
N GLY A 332 -11.94 -3.53 -20.59
CA GLY A 332 -10.92 -4.56 -20.72
C GLY A 332 -9.50 -3.97 -20.76
N ARG A 333 -8.60 -4.50 -19.95
CA ARG A 333 -7.16 -4.21 -19.99
C ARG A 333 -6.37 -5.50 -20.07
N LYS A 334 -5.24 -5.45 -20.77
CA LYS A 334 -4.27 -6.54 -20.82
C LYS A 334 -2.94 -6.09 -20.25
N THR A 335 -2.33 -6.96 -19.47
CA THR A 335 -1.00 -6.79 -18.90
C THR A 335 -0.11 -7.91 -19.44
N LEU A 336 1.00 -7.54 -20.06
CA LEU A 336 1.97 -8.46 -20.64
C LEU A 336 3.23 -8.50 -19.79
N GLY A 337 3.90 -9.64 -19.72
CA GLY A 337 5.16 -9.72 -19.01
C GLY A 337 5.88 -11.05 -19.13
N SER A 338 6.90 -11.21 -18.30
CA SER A 338 7.59 -12.48 -18.06
C SER A 338 7.16 -13.04 -16.71
N ALA A 339 7.12 -14.37 -16.57
CA ALA A 339 6.78 -15.05 -15.33
C ALA A 339 7.74 -16.21 -15.06
N ASP A 340 7.92 -16.51 -13.78
CA ASP A 340 8.43 -17.78 -13.27
C ASP A 340 7.24 -18.74 -13.07
N VAL A 341 7.29 -19.86 -13.79
CA VAL A 341 6.27 -20.92 -13.78
C VAL A 341 6.95 -22.21 -13.34
N GLY A 342 6.96 -22.44 -12.02
CA GLY A 342 7.61 -23.62 -11.44
C GLY A 342 9.12 -23.72 -11.74
N GLY A 343 9.81 -22.59 -11.84
CA GLY A 343 11.24 -22.49 -12.17
C GLY A 343 11.54 -22.24 -13.66
N ALA A 344 10.53 -22.31 -14.53
CA ALA A 344 10.67 -22.00 -15.95
C ALA A 344 10.31 -20.53 -16.23
N THR A 345 11.01 -19.90 -17.17
CA THR A 345 10.67 -18.55 -17.62
C THR A 345 9.72 -18.60 -18.81
N ASP A 346 8.50 -18.09 -18.60
CA ASP A 346 7.45 -18.00 -19.62
C ASP A 346 7.05 -16.54 -19.88
N SER A 347 6.42 -16.26 -21.03
CA SER A 347 5.66 -15.02 -21.21
C SER A 347 4.25 -15.18 -20.67
N TYR A 348 3.69 -14.10 -20.12
CA TYR A 348 2.28 -14.07 -19.71
C TYR A 348 1.52 -12.92 -20.39
N GLU A 349 0.22 -13.15 -20.56
CA GLU A 349 -0.81 -12.15 -20.84
C GLU A 349 -1.93 -12.35 -19.80
N ALA A 350 -2.13 -11.35 -18.95
CA ALA A 350 -3.18 -11.31 -17.94
C ALA A 350 -4.20 -10.24 -18.33
N ASP A 351 -5.40 -10.68 -18.67
CA ASP A 351 -6.48 -9.80 -19.14
C ASP A 351 -7.56 -9.70 -18.07
N VAL A 352 -8.05 -8.49 -17.86
CA VAL A 352 -9.05 -8.18 -16.83
C VAL A 352 -10.09 -7.20 -17.33
N ALA A 353 -11.28 -7.24 -16.72
CA ALA A 353 -12.34 -6.27 -16.94
C ALA A 353 -12.92 -5.83 -15.60
N ASP A 354 -13.05 -4.51 -15.41
CA ASP A 354 -13.82 -3.88 -14.34
C ASP A 354 -15.18 -3.46 -14.90
N ASP A 355 -16.20 -4.28 -14.67
CA ASP A 355 -17.54 -4.11 -15.24
C ASP A 355 -18.61 -3.82 -14.18
N GLY A 356 -18.25 -3.81 -12.89
CA GLY A 356 -19.06 -3.20 -11.83
C GLY A 356 -18.78 -3.70 -10.42
N GLU A 357 -19.23 -2.94 -9.42
CA GLU A 357 -19.07 -3.26 -8.01
C GLU A 357 -20.34 -3.87 -7.37
N SER A 358 -20.26 -5.00 -6.66
CA SER A 358 -19.07 -5.85 -6.41
C SER A 358 -18.65 -6.64 -7.65
N GLY A 359 -17.34 -6.84 -7.84
CA GLY A 359 -16.79 -7.56 -9.00
C GLY A 359 -17.22 -9.02 -9.16
N ARG A 360 -17.68 -9.68 -8.09
CA ARG A 360 -18.18 -11.06 -8.14
C ARG A 360 -19.30 -11.25 -9.17
N GLY A 361 -19.05 -12.12 -10.15
CA GLY A 361 -19.98 -12.48 -11.21
C GLY A 361 -20.12 -11.42 -12.32
N VAL A 362 -19.31 -10.36 -12.26
CA VAL A 362 -19.38 -9.20 -13.17
C VAL A 362 -18.01 -8.95 -13.80
N ASP A 363 -16.98 -8.84 -12.98
CA ASP A 363 -15.60 -8.67 -13.42
C ASP A 363 -15.04 -9.96 -14.01
N GLN A 364 -14.03 -9.82 -14.86
CA GLN A 364 -13.44 -10.94 -15.61
C GLN A 364 -11.94 -11.01 -15.40
N PHE A 365 -11.41 -12.23 -15.41
CA PHE A 365 -9.98 -12.52 -15.43
C PHE A 365 -9.67 -13.59 -16.47
N GLN A 366 -8.57 -13.43 -17.20
CA GLN A 366 -7.98 -14.44 -18.07
C GLN A 366 -6.46 -14.44 -17.93
N LEU A 367 -5.88 -15.64 -17.96
CA LEU A 367 -4.44 -15.85 -18.00
C LEU A 367 -4.05 -16.67 -19.21
N ARG A 368 -3.05 -16.20 -19.95
CA ARG A 368 -2.35 -16.94 -21.00
C ARG A 368 -0.87 -17.05 -20.67
N LEU A 369 -0.29 -18.23 -20.88
CA LEU A 369 1.15 -18.48 -20.79
C LEU A 369 1.67 -18.91 -22.15
N ASN A 370 2.71 -18.24 -22.66
CA ASN A 370 3.27 -18.49 -23.99
C ASN A 370 2.20 -18.51 -25.11
N GLY A 371 1.15 -17.69 -24.97
CA GLY A 371 0.02 -17.62 -25.89
C GLY A 371 -1.07 -18.70 -25.72
N VAL A 372 -0.89 -19.64 -24.79
CA VAL A 372 -1.88 -20.68 -24.46
C VAL A 372 -2.75 -20.20 -23.30
N GLN A 373 -4.07 -20.26 -23.45
CA GLN A 373 -5.00 -19.90 -22.39
C GLN A 373 -4.97 -20.96 -21.28
N MET A 374 -4.65 -20.51 -20.06
CA MET A 374 -4.60 -21.33 -18.85
C MET A 374 -5.87 -21.19 -18.03
N ALA A 375 -6.45 -19.98 -17.99
CA ALA A 375 -7.64 -19.68 -17.22
C ALA A 375 -8.44 -18.54 -17.87
N SER A 376 -9.76 -18.57 -17.78
CA SER A 376 -10.65 -17.47 -18.17
C SER A 376 -12.03 -17.69 -17.57
N ASP A 377 -12.51 -16.75 -16.75
CA ASP A 377 -13.88 -16.77 -16.22
C ASP A 377 -14.28 -15.41 -15.65
N TYR A 378 -15.54 -15.28 -15.26
CA TYR A 378 -16.01 -14.25 -14.34
C TYR A 378 -15.52 -14.53 -12.92
N LEU A 379 -15.29 -13.47 -12.14
CA LEU A 379 -14.83 -13.61 -10.77
C LEU A 379 -15.87 -14.34 -9.92
N ALA A 380 -15.46 -15.42 -9.27
CA ALA A 380 -16.29 -16.11 -8.30
C ALA A 380 -16.20 -15.47 -6.89
N GLY A 381 -15.15 -14.66 -6.66
CA GLY A 381 -15.01 -13.67 -5.60
C GLY A 381 -13.81 -12.77 -5.87
N GLY A 382 -13.74 -11.64 -5.19
CA GLY A 382 -12.76 -10.58 -5.44
C GLY A 382 -13.29 -9.44 -6.31
N ASN A 383 -12.37 -8.57 -6.75
CA ASN A 383 -12.70 -7.33 -7.45
C ASN A 383 -11.58 -6.89 -8.40
N ILE A 384 -11.94 -6.30 -9.53
CA ILE A 384 -11.03 -5.57 -10.42
C ILE A 384 -11.38 -4.08 -10.34
N GLN A 385 -10.38 -3.22 -10.40
CA GLN A 385 -10.56 -1.77 -10.46
C GLN A 385 -9.75 -1.18 -11.60
N LEU A 386 -10.44 -0.50 -12.51
CA LEU A 386 -9.87 0.26 -13.61
C LEU A 386 -9.79 1.75 -13.25
N HIS A 387 -8.58 2.19 -12.97
CA HIS A 387 -8.26 3.55 -12.56
C HIS A 387 -8.05 4.44 -13.79
N LYS A 388 -9.15 4.97 -14.33
CA LYS A 388 -9.09 5.91 -15.47
C LYS A 388 -8.70 7.32 -15.01
N PRO A 389 -8.05 8.10 -15.87
CA PRO A 389 -8.05 9.56 -15.74
C PRO A 389 -9.49 10.05 -15.64
N GLN A 390 -9.88 10.61 -14.50
CA GLN A 390 -11.20 11.21 -14.34
C GLN A 390 -11.13 12.73 -14.50
N CYS A 391 -11.92 13.25 -15.43
CA CYS A 391 -12.27 14.67 -15.53
C CYS A 391 -13.46 14.96 -14.60
N GLN A 392 -13.49 16.12 -13.97
CA GLN A 392 -14.69 16.64 -13.30
C GLN A 392 -15.27 17.83 -14.05
#